data_AF-A0A1H4M4M1-F1
#
_entry.id   AF-A0A1H4M4M1-F1
#
_cell.length_a   1.000
_cell.length_b   1.000
_cell.length_c   1.000
_cell.angle_alpha   90.00
_cell.angle_beta   90.00
_cell.angle_gamma   90.00
#
_symmetry.space_group_name_H-M   'P 1'
#
loop_
_entity.id
_entity.type
_entity.pdbx_description
1 polymer ?
#
loop_
_entity_poly.entity_id
_entity_poly.type
_entity_poly.pdbx_seq_one_letter_code
_entity_poly.pdbx_strand_id
1 'polypeptide(L)'
;MIDPEIEYRRLVSGNPGAVTGAADTLRDVGHDLDDARSRIHDAGATTDWTGAASAGFEARLAQLASGVNVNRTMLARARGALDTAAAAYDVAVQNADHYISFWRNRPSGLLPVLEQVLGLAVQARLVETGATYSQQLTGIAAVIMGDDVDLDELDAETRKWVEQGLEKNEEWARESGSTFGPLIPNTAATGDERGLTPQGLAYDPRTGTYVMTYYSSDGSTIALVDSVTGQEIGDVDLGGTTTADAPSHAGGVSVQGDDVIVVDKGRVYTYSMADIRDQQDGATVTPSSVQDVPGGGSYSAVHDGRLYLGDYAADKLYVYEKDAFGDWQPVVDSSTGKAVSIDTPPKAQGVVVRDGEYVFSTSPNRFDEGSLIVQDRDTGERSDPYSLPNMSEGVVEVDGSFVTLYESSAEKYDDDGSSWGWVPGVPDDDDLWSNPYLTVTPLSSLGLGADFDVKPGTLRQASDELDKPAGRLMTASSTVAGVHVTGLDLGQVPGCAKLASAIRQLLDVSADSLRSGSQAVGLTSDNLMAAARDYERSDSLVDGLFGTLNPFD
;
A
#
# COMPACT_ATOMS: atom_id res chain seq x y z
N MET A 1 21.43 -56.91 2.80
CA MET A 1 22.14 -56.41 4.01
C MET A 1 21.84 -54.93 4.09
N ILE A 2 21.50 -54.40 5.26
CA ILE A 2 21.33 -52.95 5.43
C ILE A 2 22.73 -52.34 5.55
N ASP A 3 22.98 -51.29 4.78
CA ASP A 3 24.26 -50.58 4.76
C ASP A 3 24.05 -49.12 5.15
N PRO A 4 24.33 -48.74 6.42
CA PRO A 4 24.22 -47.38 6.92
C PRO A 4 25.01 -46.34 6.12
N GLU A 5 26.04 -46.75 5.36
CA GLU A 5 26.81 -45.85 4.50
C GLU A 5 25.99 -45.26 3.36
N ILE A 6 24.83 -45.85 2.99
CA ILE A 6 23.91 -45.27 2.00
C ILE A 6 23.21 -44.03 2.57
N GLU A 7 22.67 -44.13 3.78
CA GLU A 7 21.92 -43.02 4.40
C GLU A 7 22.85 -41.92 4.90
N TYR A 8 24.00 -42.30 5.48
CA TYR A 8 25.05 -41.34 5.82
C TYR A 8 25.44 -40.48 4.61
N ARG A 9 25.70 -41.10 3.46
CA ARG A 9 26.06 -40.37 2.23
C ARG A 9 24.99 -39.40 1.73
N ARG A 10 23.70 -39.65 2.01
CA ARG A 10 22.61 -38.72 1.68
C ARG A 10 22.60 -37.49 2.58
N LEU A 11 22.82 -37.70 3.88
CA LEU A 11 22.84 -36.63 4.88
C LEU A 11 24.03 -35.69 4.66
N VAL A 12 25.21 -36.23 4.33
CA VAL A 12 26.44 -35.44 4.17
C VAL A 12 26.75 -35.00 2.73
N SER A 13 25.79 -35.13 1.79
CA SER A 13 26.02 -34.78 0.36
C SER A 13 25.87 -33.30 0.01
N GLY A 14 25.48 -32.47 0.97
CA GLY A 14 25.28 -31.03 0.78
C GLY A 14 26.56 -30.22 0.60
N ASN A 15 26.39 -28.99 0.17
CA ASN A 15 27.44 -28.01 -0.12
C ASN A 15 27.22 -26.75 0.74
N PRO A 16 27.62 -26.76 2.02
CA PRO A 16 27.42 -25.62 2.92
C PRO A 16 28.09 -24.35 2.40
N GLY A 17 29.19 -24.46 1.64
CA GLY A 17 29.86 -23.33 1.00
C GLY A 17 28.99 -22.60 -0.03
N ALA A 18 28.10 -23.29 -0.75
CA ALA A 18 27.14 -22.64 -1.65
C ALA A 18 26.03 -21.92 -0.86
N VAL A 19 25.54 -22.53 0.22
CA VAL A 19 24.51 -21.94 1.09
C VAL A 19 25.01 -20.67 1.76
N THR A 20 26.22 -20.69 2.35
CA THR A 20 26.86 -19.50 2.93
C THR A 20 27.23 -18.47 1.87
N GLY A 21 27.73 -18.88 0.71
CA GLY A 21 28.03 -17.94 -0.38
C GLY A 21 26.79 -17.21 -0.92
N ALA A 22 25.64 -17.87 -0.95
CA ALA A 22 24.36 -17.23 -1.24
C ALA A 22 23.96 -16.23 -0.14
N ALA A 23 24.05 -16.61 1.14
CA ALA A 23 23.75 -15.73 2.27
C ALA A 23 24.65 -14.48 2.30
N ASP A 24 25.94 -14.64 1.98
CA ASP A 24 26.89 -13.53 1.84
C ASP A 24 26.56 -12.61 0.66
N THR A 25 26.15 -13.17 -0.48
CA THR A 25 25.71 -12.37 -1.64
C THR A 25 24.48 -11.53 -1.30
N LEU A 26 23.49 -12.09 -0.60
CA LEU A 26 22.29 -11.36 -0.17
C LEU A 26 22.60 -10.29 0.88
N ARG A 27 23.60 -10.51 1.76
CA ARG A 27 24.11 -9.51 2.70
C ARG A 27 24.72 -8.32 1.97
N ASP A 28 25.56 -8.57 0.98
CA ASP A 28 26.26 -7.53 0.24
C ASP A 28 25.27 -6.70 -0.61
N VAL A 29 24.28 -7.34 -1.26
CA VAL A 29 23.16 -6.63 -1.90
C VAL A 29 22.36 -5.80 -0.89
N GLY A 30 22.09 -6.33 0.31
CA GLY A 30 21.41 -5.59 1.37
C GLY A 30 22.12 -4.29 1.78
N HIS A 31 23.45 -4.24 1.68
CA HIS A 31 24.23 -3.01 1.88
C HIS A 31 24.14 -2.04 0.68
N ASP A 32 24.07 -2.55 -0.54
CA ASP A 32 23.83 -1.71 -1.74
C ASP A 32 22.43 -1.09 -1.74
N LEU A 33 21.42 -1.80 -1.24
CA LEU A 33 20.07 -1.26 -1.05
C LEU A 33 20.04 -0.13 -0.01
N ASP A 34 20.85 -0.21 1.06
CA ASP A 34 20.97 0.86 2.06
C ASP A 34 21.57 2.16 1.47
N ASP A 35 22.63 2.06 0.68
CA ASP A 35 23.22 3.22 0.00
C ASP A 35 22.29 3.77 -1.10
N ALA A 36 21.57 2.91 -1.83
CA ALA A 36 20.55 3.34 -2.79
C ALA A 36 19.41 4.10 -2.11
N ARG A 37 18.89 3.58 -0.98
CA ARG A 37 17.84 4.23 -0.18
C ARG A 37 18.28 5.61 0.33
N SER A 38 19.51 5.73 0.82
CA SER A 38 20.05 7.03 1.26
C SER A 38 20.09 8.03 0.11
N ARG A 39 20.56 7.62 -1.08
CA ARG A 39 20.64 8.51 -2.26
C ARG A 39 19.28 8.97 -2.77
N ILE A 40 18.28 8.09 -2.75
CA ILE A 40 16.90 8.45 -3.13
C ILE A 40 16.38 9.55 -2.20
N HIS A 41 16.63 9.44 -0.89
CA HIS A 41 16.27 10.48 0.08
C HIS A 41 17.08 11.78 -0.12
N ASP A 42 18.39 11.67 -0.31
CA ASP A 42 19.28 12.82 -0.52
C ASP A 42 18.92 13.62 -1.79
N ALA A 43 18.40 12.96 -2.84
CA ALA A 43 17.94 13.62 -4.06
C ALA A 43 16.77 14.59 -3.82
N GLY A 44 15.84 14.28 -2.91
CA GLY A 44 14.71 15.17 -2.57
C GLY A 44 15.20 16.50 -2.01
N ALA A 45 16.16 16.42 -1.07
CA ALA A 45 16.81 17.57 -0.46
C ALA A 45 17.67 18.42 -1.43
N THR A 46 17.80 18.04 -2.72
CA THR A 46 18.46 18.87 -3.74
C THR A 46 17.51 19.75 -4.55
N THR A 47 16.19 19.55 -4.47
CA THR A 47 15.22 20.40 -5.18
C THR A 47 14.91 21.70 -4.43
N ASP A 48 14.67 22.77 -5.19
CA ASP A 48 14.22 24.08 -4.69
C ASP A 48 12.95 24.43 -5.49
N TRP A 49 11.84 23.86 -5.00
CA TRP A 49 10.50 23.81 -5.60
C TRP A 49 9.49 23.87 -4.45
N THR A 50 8.44 24.67 -4.59
CA THR A 50 7.32 24.73 -3.64
C THR A 50 5.98 24.44 -4.32
N GLY A 51 5.09 23.75 -3.61
CA GLY A 51 3.70 23.49 -4.02
C GLY A 51 3.31 22.03 -3.80
N ALA A 52 2.06 21.68 -4.10
CA ALA A 52 1.57 20.30 -3.93
C ALA A 52 2.43 19.26 -4.68
N ALA A 53 2.95 19.63 -5.84
CA ALA A 53 3.80 18.76 -6.65
C ALA A 53 5.25 18.63 -6.11
N SER A 54 5.76 19.57 -5.30
CA SER A 54 7.03 19.36 -4.58
C SER A 54 6.83 18.39 -3.41
N ALA A 55 5.71 18.50 -2.69
CA ALA A 55 5.32 17.55 -1.66
C ALA A 55 5.07 16.15 -2.23
N GLY A 56 4.40 16.04 -3.38
CA GLY A 56 4.23 14.77 -4.12
C GLY A 56 5.56 14.19 -4.62
N PHE A 57 6.50 15.03 -5.04
CA PHE A 57 7.85 14.57 -5.38
C PHE A 57 8.62 14.02 -4.16
N GLU A 58 8.60 14.72 -3.02
CA GLU A 58 9.17 14.21 -1.77
C GLU A 58 8.47 12.92 -1.29
N ALA A 59 7.14 12.86 -1.40
CA ALA A 59 6.33 11.66 -1.16
C ALA A 59 6.83 10.48 -2.01
N ARG A 60 7.00 10.72 -3.32
CA ARG A 60 7.43 9.72 -4.28
C ARG A 60 8.82 9.20 -3.98
N LEU A 61 9.74 10.05 -3.54
CA LEU A 61 11.07 9.63 -3.10
C LEU A 61 11.02 8.84 -1.78
N ALA A 62 10.19 9.25 -0.82
CA ALA A 62 9.97 8.50 0.42
C ALA A 62 9.38 7.10 0.16
N GLN A 63 8.40 6.99 -0.75
CA GLN A 63 7.83 5.72 -1.22
C GLN A 63 8.88 4.85 -1.91
N LEU A 64 9.66 5.41 -2.85
CA LEU A 64 10.72 4.67 -3.54
C LEU A 64 11.79 4.16 -2.54
N ALA A 65 12.14 4.97 -1.54
CA ALA A 65 13.01 4.56 -0.44
C ALA A 65 12.37 3.48 0.46
N SER A 66 11.04 3.52 0.66
CA SER A 66 10.27 2.50 1.39
C SER A 66 10.25 1.16 0.64
N GLY A 67 9.96 1.15 -0.65
CA GLY A 67 9.98 -0.06 -1.50
C GLY A 67 11.36 -0.73 -1.55
N VAL A 68 12.43 0.05 -1.50
CA VAL A 68 13.81 -0.47 -1.34
C VAL A 68 14.00 -1.12 0.05
N ASN A 69 13.39 -0.58 1.11
CA ASN A 69 13.43 -1.16 2.45
C ASN A 69 12.59 -2.44 2.59
N VAL A 70 11.45 -2.55 1.90
CA VAL A 70 10.67 -3.80 1.80
C VAL A 70 11.53 -4.91 1.18
N ASN A 71 12.18 -4.62 0.05
CA ASN A 71 13.13 -5.54 -0.58
C ASN A 71 14.29 -5.91 0.34
N ARG A 72 14.93 -4.92 1.00
CA ARG A 72 15.97 -5.18 2.01
C ARG A 72 15.49 -6.15 3.10
N THR A 73 14.24 -6.03 3.53
CA THR A 73 13.63 -6.92 4.53
C THR A 73 13.41 -8.33 3.97
N MET A 74 12.94 -8.48 2.73
CA MET A 74 12.83 -9.77 2.05
C MET A 74 14.20 -10.47 1.92
N LEU A 75 15.24 -9.76 1.47
CA LEU A 75 16.59 -10.31 1.37
C LEU A 75 17.16 -10.70 2.74
N ALA A 76 16.85 -9.94 3.80
CA ALA A 76 17.23 -10.28 5.18
C ALA A 76 16.53 -11.55 5.69
N ARG A 77 15.24 -11.75 5.37
CA ARG A 77 14.52 -13.02 5.67
C ARG A 77 15.14 -14.20 4.93
N ALA A 78 15.36 -14.06 3.62
CA ALA A 78 15.97 -15.11 2.78
C ALA A 78 17.38 -15.48 3.27
N ARG A 79 18.20 -14.49 3.63
CA ARG A 79 19.51 -14.70 4.25
C ARG A 79 19.39 -15.41 5.60
N GLY A 80 18.54 -14.94 6.51
CA GLY A 80 18.36 -15.55 7.83
C GLY A 80 17.93 -17.02 7.75
N ALA A 81 17.12 -17.36 6.75
CA ALA A 81 16.77 -18.74 6.43
C ALA A 81 17.97 -19.57 5.94
N LEU A 82 18.81 -19.03 5.05
CA LEU A 82 20.04 -19.69 4.59
C LEU A 82 21.05 -19.91 5.73
N ASP A 83 21.30 -18.89 6.55
CA ASP A 83 22.18 -18.96 7.72
C ASP A 83 21.66 -20.04 8.71
N THR A 84 20.35 -20.09 8.95
CA THR A 84 19.72 -21.11 9.81
C THR A 84 19.78 -22.51 9.21
N ALA A 85 19.58 -22.64 7.89
CA ALA A 85 19.62 -23.92 7.18
C ALA A 85 21.05 -24.50 7.10
N ALA A 86 22.07 -23.65 6.96
CA ALA A 86 23.48 -24.04 7.05
C ALA A 86 23.83 -24.56 8.46
N ALA A 87 23.41 -23.85 9.51
CA ALA A 87 23.62 -24.30 10.90
C ALA A 87 22.89 -25.64 11.19
N ALA A 88 21.66 -25.80 10.70
CA ALA A 88 20.92 -27.05 10.81
C ALA A 88 21.58 -28.21 10.04
N TYR A 89 22.16 -27.92 8.87
CA TYR A 89 22.93 -28.88 8.08
C TYR A 89 24.19 -29.35 8.82
N ASP A 90 24.98 -28.43 9.40
CA ASP A 90 26.17 -28.77 10.18
C ASP A 90 25.84 -29.67 11.38
N VAL A 91 24.72 -29.42 12.07
CA VAL A 91 24.23 -30.28 13.16
C VAL A 91 23.82 -31.66 12.62
N ALA A 92 23.17 -31.74 11.46
CA ALA A 92 22.82 -33.01 10.83
C ALA A 92 24.07 -33.82 10.43
N VAL A 93 25.09 -33.17 9.88
CA VAL A 93 26.39 -33.80 9.55
C VAL A 93 27.10 -34.31 10.80
N GLN A 94 27.19 -33.51 11.86
CA GLN A 94 27.82 -33.93 13.13
C GLN A 94 27.12 -35.14 13.76
N ASN A 95 25.79 -35.17 13.74
CA ASN A 95 25.01 -36.32 14.20
C ASN A 95 25.21 -37.54 13.30
N ALA A 96 25.24 -37.36 11.97
CA ALA A 96 25.50 -38.44 11.02
C ALA A 96 26.91 -39.05 11.19
N ASP A 97 27.94 -38.21 11.38
CA ASP A 97 29.32 -38.63 11.68
C ASP A 97 29.40 -39.39 13.01
N HIS A 98 28.71 -38.89 14.05
CA HIS A 98 28.63 -39.57 15.34
C HIS A 98 28.02 -40.98 15.18
N TYR A 99 26.87 -41.11 14.52
CA TYR A 99 26.20 -42.40 14.39
C TYR A 99 26.92 -43.37 13.45
N ILE A 100 27.45 -42.92 12.31
CA ILE A 100 28.19 -43.81 11.40
C ILE A 100 29.50 -44.31 12.02
N SER A 101 30.08 -43.58 12.99
CA SER A 101 31.29 -44.01 13.69
C SER A 101 31.11 -45.36 14.40
N PHE A 102 29.92 -45.69 14.93
CA PHE A 102 29.64 -47.00 15.53
C PHE A 102 29.64 -48.14 14.50
N TRP A 103 29.24 -47.86 13.25
CA TRP A 103 29.28 -48.83 12.15
C TRP A 103 30.71 -49.03 11.63
N ARG A 104 31.46 -47.94 11.48
CA ARG A 104 32.85 -47.95 10.98
C ARG A 104 33.84 -48.56 11.97
N ASN A 105 33.66 -48.31 13.27
CA ASN A 105 34.53 -48.81 14.35
C ASN A 105 34.09 -50.18 14.93
N ARG A 106 33.19 -50.90 14.25
CA ARG A 106 32.67 -52.18 14.76
C ARG A 106 33.75 -53.28 14.83
N PRO A 107 33.71 -54.18 15.83
CA PRO A 107 34.68 -55.28 15.93
C PRO A 107 34.72 -56.20 14.70
N SER A 108 35.92 -56.50 14.20
CA SER A 108 36.14 -57.48 13.14
C SER A 108 35.73 -58.88 13.61
N GLY A 109 34.92 -59.60 12.81
CA GLY A 109 34.48 -60.97 13.14
C GLY A 109 33.22 -61.04 14.01
N LEU A 110 32.40 -59.99 14.04
CA LEU A 110 31.04 -60.04 14.60
C LEU A 110 30.23 -61.22 14.02
N LEU A 111 29.38 -61.82 14.85
CA LEU A 111 28.40 -62.80 14.37
C LEU A 111 27.43 -62.12 13.38
N PRO A 112 27.07 -62.75 12.24
CA PRO A 112 26.26 -62.09 11.20
C PRO A 112 24.93 -61.49 11.67
N VAL A 113 24.31 -62.09 12.69
CA VAL A 113 23.07 -61.59 13.31
C VAL A 113 23.33 -60.30 14.10
N LEU A 114 24.44 -60.21 14.84
CA LEU A 114 24.81 -59.03 15.62
C LEU A 114 25.25 -57.87 14.70
N GLU A 115 25.95 -58.17 13.60
CA GLU A 115 26.28 -57.16 12.58
C GLU A 115 25.01 -56.59 11.93
N GLN A 116 24.01 -57.41 11.62
CA GLN A 116 22.72 -56.93 11.10
C GLN A 116 21.95 -56.07 12.11
N VAL A 117 21.93 -56.44 13.39
CA VAL A 117 21.28 -55.64 14.46
C VAL A 117 21.98 -54.29 14.64
N LEU A 118 23.33 -54.25 14.59
CA LEU A 118 24.07 -52.99 14.63
C LEU A 118 23.77 -52.11 13.40
N GLY A 119 23.76 -52.70 12.19
CA GLY A 119 23.41 -51.99 10.97
C GLY A 119 22.00 -51.39 11.01
N LEU A 120 21.01 -52.14 11.51
CA LEU A 120 19.65 -51.65 11.76
C LEU A 120 19.62 -50.47 12.75
N ALA A 121 20.34 -50.58 13.87
CA ALA A 121 20.36 -49.54 14.89
C ALA A 121 21.00 -48.24 14.40
N VAL A 122 22.11 -48.31 13.66
CA VAL A 122 22.76 -47.13 13.07
C VAL A 122 21.89 -46.53 11.95
N GLN A 123 21.33 -47.36 11.07
CA GLN A 123 20.40 -46.90 10.02
C GLN A 123 19.21 -46.15 10.62
N ALA A 124 18.61 -46.63 11.71
CA ALA A 124 17.48 -45.98 12.36
C ALA A 124 17.84 -44.57 12.88
N ARG A 125 19.03 -44.40 13.49
CA ARG A 125 19.50 -43.09 13.98
C ARG A 125 19.85 -42.11 12.85
N LEU A 126 20.36 -42.60 11.72
CA LEU A 126 20.58 -41.76 10.54
C LEU A 126 19.24 -41.29 9.93
N VAL A 127 18.24 -42.18 9.81
CA VAL A 127 16.90 -41.82 9.34
C VAL A 127 16.22 -40.82 10.28
N GLU A 128 16.34 -40.99 11.60
CA GLU A 128 15.86 -40.03 12.60
C GLU A 128 16.53 -38.66 12.46
N THR A 129 17.87 -38.62 12.28
CA THR A 129 18.63 -37.39 12.01
C THR A 129 18.11 -36.67 10.76
N GLY A 130 17.88 -37.42 9.67
CA GLY A 130 17.32 -36.87 8.44
C GLY A 130 15.89 -36.35 8.57
N ALA A 131 15.05 -37.03 9.37
CA ALA A 131 13.69 -36.59 9.64
C ALA A 131 13.65 -35.28 10.44
N THR A 132 14.45 -35.16 11.50
CA THR A 132 14.56 -33.92 12.29
C THR A 132 15.07 -32.76 11.44
N TYR A 133 16.11 -32.98 10.64
CA TYR A 133 16.64 -31.95 9.73
C TYR A 133 15.60 -31.54 8.68
N SER A 134 14.92 -32.49 8.05
CA SER A 134 13.83 -32.23 7.10
C SER A 134 12.68 -31.41 7.71
N GLN A 135 12.34 -31.64 8.97
CA GLN A 135 11.31 -30.88 9.69
C GLN A 135 11.76 -29.44 9.95
N GLN A 136 13.01 -29.22 10.36
CA GLN A 136 13.57 -27.88 10.55
C GLN A 136 13.53 -27.06 9.25
N LEU A 137 14.00 -27.63 8.13
CA LEU A 137 13.94 -26.97 6.81
C LEU A 137 12.51 -26.64 6.37
N THR A 138 11.55 -27.51 6.70
CA THR A 138 10.12 -27.29 6.40
C THR A 138 9.52 -26.15 7.21
N GLY A 139 9.89 -26.04 8.49
CA GLY A 139 9.49 -24.93 9.35
C GLY A 139 10.08 -23.59 8.90
N ILE A 140 11.38 -23.58 8.55
CA ILE A 140 12.05 -22.41 7.97
C ILE A 140 11.34 -21.97 6.69
N ALA A 141 10.99 -22.90 5.80
CA ALA A 141 10.29 -22.58 4.55
C ALA A 141 8.92 -21.92 4.76
N ALA A 142 8.15 -22.36 5.76
CA ALA A 142 6.83 -21.77 6.07
C ALA A 142 6.93 -20.32 6.58
N VAL A 143 7.91 -20.04 7.45
CA VAL A 143 8.13 -18.69 8.02
C VAL A 143 8.54 -17.66 6.95
N ILE A 144 9.11 -18.10 5.83
CA ILE A 144 9.52 -17.21 4.72
C ILE A 144 8.33 -16.80 3.86
N MET A 145 7.35 -17.70 3.69
CA MET A 145 6.32 -17.57 2.66
C MET A 145 5.17 -16.65 3.04
N GLY A 146 4.70 -16.67 4.30
CA GLY A 146 3.65 -15.75 4.80
C GLY A 146 2.41 -15.76 3.91
N ASP A 147 1.67 -16.88 3.95
CA ASP A 147 0.60 -17.15 2.99
C ASP A 147 -0.65 -16.28 3.24
N ASP A 148 -1.00 -15.46 2.26
CA ASP A 148 -2.16 -14.54 2.19
C ASP A 148 -2.38 -14.27 0.66
N VAL A 149 -3.55 -14.32 -0.02
CA VAL A 149 -4.98 -14.68 0.22
C VAL A 149 -5.48 -15.40 -1.06
N ASP A 150 -6.57 -16.19 -1.03
CA ASP A 150 -7.04 -17.01 -2.17
C ASP A 150 -8.51 -16.71 -2.60
N LEU A 151 -8.74 -16.40 -3.88
CA LEU A 151 -10.09 -16.19 -4.44
C LEU A 151 -10.94 -17.47 -4.49
N ASP A 152 -10.34 -18.64 -4.33
CA ASP A 152 -11.08 -19.91 -4.14
C ASP A 152 -11.73 -20.00 -2.73
N GLU A 153 -11.41 -19.11 -1.80
CA GLU A 153 -12.01 -19.06 -0.44
C GLU A 153 -13.33 -18.28 -0.37
N LEU A 154 -13.61 -17.40 -1.35
CA LEU A 154 -14.92 -16.72 -1.47
C LEU A 154 -16.05 -17.73 -1.74
N ASP A 155 -17.26 -17.45 -1.22
CA ASP A 155 -18.44 -18.20 -1.59
C ASP A 155 -18.87 -17.95 -3.05
N ALA A 156 -19.86 -18.70 -3.53
CA ALA A 156 -20.25 -18.69 -4.94
C ALA A 156 -21.08 -17.45 -5.37
N GLU A 157 -21.70 -16.76 -4.43
CA GLU A 157 -22.54 -15.58 -4.64
C GLU A 157 -21.66 -14.33 -4.67
N THR A 158 -20.85 -14.13 -3.61
CA THR A 158 -19.84 -13.06 -3.54
C THR A 158 -18.87 -13.10 -4.71
N ARG A 159 -18.35 -14.29 -5.09
CA ARG A 159 -17.46 -14.41 -6.26
C ARG A 159 -18.12 -13.93 -7.56
N LYS A 160 -19.39 -14.28 -7.79
CA LYS A 160 -20.11 -13.87 -9.01
C LYS A 160 -20.32 -12.35 -9.05
N TRP A 161 -20.68 -11.75 -7.92
CA TRP A 161 -20.83 -10.31 -7.77
C TRP A 161 -19.53 -9.56 -8.03
N VAL A 162 -18.41 -10.05 -7.49
CA VAL A 162 -17.06 -9.52 -7.77
C VAL A 162 -16.70 -9.65 -9.25
N GLU A 163 -16.85 -10.84 -9.85
CA GLU A 163 -16.56 -11.08 -11.27
C GLU A 163 -17.35 -10.13 -12.19
N GLN A 164 -18.66 -9.96 -11.96
CA GLN A 164 -19.50 -9.03 -12.73
C GLN A 164 -19.08 -7.57 -12.53
N GLY A 165 -18.67 -7.20 -11.31
CA GLY A 165 -18.17 -5.86 -11.03
C GLY A 165 -16.87 -5.55 -11.74
N LEU A 166 -15.91 -6.49 -11.75
CA LEU A 166 -14.66 -6.33 -12.48
C LEU A 166 -14.87 -6.11 -13.99
N GLU A 167 -15.78 -6.85 -14.62
CA GLU A 167 -16.12 -6.67 -16.05
C GLU A 167 -16.68 -5.26 -16.32
N LYS A 168 -17.62 -4.77 -15.49
CA LYS A 168 -18.18 -3.42 -15.61
C LYS A 168 -17.14 -2.32 -15.38
N ASN A 169 -16.27 -2.49 -14.37
CA ASN A 169 -15.21 -1.54 -14.08
C ASN A 169 -14.19 -1.45 -15.24
N GLU A 170 -13.82 -2.59 -15.85
CA GLU A 170 -12.95 -2.59 -17.04
C GLU A 170 -13.58 -1.91 -18.26
N GLU A 171 -14.91 -1.95 -18.39
CA GLU A 171 -15.63 -1.19 -19.42
C GLU A 171 -15.58 0.31 -19.13
N TRP A 172 -15.96 0.74 -17.92
CA TRP A 172 -15.89 2.13 -17.50
C TRP A 172 -14.49 2.73 -17.68
N ALA A 173 -13.43 2.06 -17.23
CA ALA A 173 -12.04 2.56 -17.32
C ALA A 173 -11.59 2.81 -18.77
N ARG A 174 -12.09 2.00 -19.70
CA ARG A 174 -11.79 2.09 -21.14
C ARG A 174 -12.47 3.30 -21.80
N GLU A 175 -13.62 3.71 -21.31
CA GLU A 175 -14.40 4.84 -21.84
C GLU A 175 -14.03 6.17 -21.18
N SER A 176 -13.79 6.16 -19.86
CA SER A 176 -13.44 7.34 -19.07
C SER A 176 -11.99 7.81 -19.29
N GLY A 177 -11.07 6.88 -19.54
CA GLY A 177 -9.63 7.14 -19.57
C GLY A 177 -8.98 7.17 -18.18
N SER A 178 -9.71 6.80 -17.13
CA SER A 178 -9.18 6.55 -15.78
C SER A 178 -8.55 5.16 -15.67
N THR A 179 -7.82 4.92 -14.58
CA THR A 179 -7.22 3.62 -14.25
C THR A 179 -7.58 3.18 -12.85
N PHE A 180 -7.25 1.94 -12.48
CA PHE A 180 -7.38 1.46 -11.10
C PHE A 180 -6.15 1.82 -10.26
N GLY A 181 -6.40 2.13 -8.99
CA GLY A 181 -5.39 2.22 -7.93
C GLY A 181 -5.35 0.92 -7.11
N PRO A 182 -4.87 0.99 -5.84
CA PRO A 182 -4.94 -0.13 -4.91
C PRO A 182 -6.34 -0.70 -4.70
N LEU A 183 -6.37 -1.95 -4.22
CA LEU A 183 -7.57 -2.53 -3.60
C LEU A 183 -8.00 -1.71 -2.39
N ILE A 184 -9.30 -1.73 -2.12
CA ILE A 184 -9.92 -1.20 -0.90
C ILE A 184 -9.99 -2.37 0.09
N PRO A 185 -9.13 -2.43 1.13
CA PRO A 185 -9.08 -3.57 2.05
C PRO A 185 -10.32 -3.65 2.95
N ASN A 186 -10.41 -4.72 3.73
CA ASN A 186 -11.40 -4.94 4.80
C ASN A 186 -12.86 -5.02 4.33
N THR A 187 -13.10 -5.31 3.05
CA THR A 187 -14.44 -5.44 2.47
C THR A 187 -14.76 -6.87 2.03
N ALA A 188 -16.05 -7.20 1.86
CA ALA A 188 -16.48 -8.52 1.40
C ALA A 188 -15.94 -8.85 0.00
N ALA A 189 -15.89 -7.88 -0.90
CA ALA A 189 -15.31 -8.05 -2.24
C ALA A 189 -13.80 -8.37 -2.23
N THR A 190 -13.11 -8.11 -1.11
CA THR A 190 -11.70 -8.48 -0.88
C THR A 190 -11.52 -9.73 0.00
N GLY A 191 -12.61 -10.37 0.44
CA GLY A 191 -12.58 -11.58 1.26
C GLY A 191 -12.42 -11.37 2.77
N ASP A 192 -12.64 -10.17 3.30
CA ASP A 192 -12.67 -9.94 4.75
C ASP A 192 -14.06 -10.26 5.32
N GLU A 193 -14.13 -11.21 6.28
CA GLU A 193 -15.36 -11.60 6.99
C GLU A 193 -16.02 -10.45 7.78
N ARG A 194 -15.32 -9.33 8.02
CA ARG A 194 -15.87 -8.12 8.66
C ARG A 194 -16.75 -7.29 7.73
N GLY A 195 -16.62 -7.47 6.41
CA GLY A 195 -17.55 -6.89 5.45
C GLY A 195 -17.63 -5.36 5.44
N LEU A 196 -16.60 -4.65 5.95
CA LEU A 196 -16.70 -3.25 6.35
C LEU A 196 -17.10 -2.32 5.20
N THR A 197 -17.76 -1.23 5.55
CA THR A 197 -18.21 -0.23 4.56
C THR A 197 -17.23 0.93 4.45
N PRO A 198 -16.46 1.06 3.34
CA PRO A 198 -15.54 2.18 3.14
C PRO A 198 -16.31 3.48 2.91
N GLN A 199 -15.86 4.62 3.43
CA GLN A 199 -16.56 5.89 3.25
C GLN A 199 -15.61 7.09 3.07
N GLY A 200 -14.71 7.34 4.02
CA GLY A 200 -13.78 8.45 3.93
C GLY A 200 -12.44 8.05 3.30
N LEU A 201 -11.87 8.97 2.50
CA LEU A 201 -10.53 8.84 1.93
C LEU A 201 -9.73 10.11 2.17
N ALA A 202 -8.53 9.96 2.73
CA ALA A 202 -7.50 11.00 2.83
C ALA A 202 -6.13 10.47 2.37
N TYR A 203 -5.16 11.37 2.22
CA TYR A 203 -3.79 11.04 1.83
C TYR A 203 -2.78 11.77 2.72
N ASP A 204 -1.79 11.06 3.25
CA ASP A 204 -0.62 11.63 3.91
C ASP A 204 0.54 11.71 2.91
N PRO A 205 0.80 12.88 2.27
CA PRO A 205 1.89 13.02 1.31
C PRO A 205 3.27 12.84 1.96
N ARG A 206 3.43 12.97 3.28
CA ARG A 206 4.76 12.82 3.90
C ARG A 206 5.25 11.38 3.89
N THR A 207 4.34 10.42 3.79
CA THR A 207 4.63 8.98 3.81
C THR A 207 4.10 8.24 2.59
N GLY A 208 3.27 8.87 1.76
CA GLY A 208 2.67 8.24 0.61
C GLY A 208 1.57 7.23 1.00
N THR A 209 0.76 7.57 2.00
CA THR A 209 -0.20 6.64 2.62
C THR A 209 -1.63 7.12 2.38
N TYR A 210 -2.48 6.26 1.82
CA TYR A 210 -3.93 6.46 1.87
C TYR A 210 -4.43 6.17 3.28
N VAL A 211 -5.38 6.98 3.74
CA VAL A 211 -6.04 6.84 5.03
C VAL A 211 -7.51 6.65 4.73
N MET A 212 -8.01 5.43 4.96
CA MET A 212 -9.38 5.04 4.60
C MET A 212 -10.18 4.81 5.87
N THR A 213 -11.34 5.45 6.00
CA THR A 213 -12.27 5.21 7.11
C THR A 213 -13.44 4.35 6.66
N TYR A 214 -13.85 3.45 7.56
CA TYR A 214 -14.93 2.50 7.36
C TYR A 214 -15.96 2.62 8.47
N TYR A 215 -17.18 2.13 8.24
CA TYR A 215 -18.18 1.93 9.28
C TYR A 215 -18.84 0.55 9.19
N SER A 216 -19.39 0.10 10.31
CA SER A 216 -20.21 -1.11 10.46
C SER A 216 -21.31 -0.88 11.50
N SER A 217 -22.00 -1.94 11.93
CA SER A 217 -22.90 -1.86 13.10
C SER A 217 -22.18 -1.62 14.42
N ASP A 218 -20.88 -1.92 14.48
CA ASP A 218 -20.13 -2.07 15.72
C ASP A 218 -19.23 -0.85 16.01
N GLY A 219 -18.94 -0.03 14.99
CA GLY A 219 -18.17 1.20 15.13
C GLY A 219 -17.70 1.76 13.79
N SER A 220 -16.67 2.61 13.87
CA SER A 220 -15.88 3.02 12.70
C SER A 220 -14.43 2.56 12.86
N THR A 221 -13.80 2.17 11.76
CA THR A 221 -12.41 1.68 11.71
C THR A 221 -11.63 2.55 10.71
N ILE A 222 -10.30 2.64 10.87
CA ILE A 222 -9.43 3.37 9.94
C ILE A 222 -8.27 2.46 9.52
N ALA A 223 -8.04 2.34 8.22
CA ALA A 223 -6.93 1.58 7.63
C ALA A 223 -5.91 2.52 7.00
N LEU A 224 -4.64 2.13 7.07
CA LEU A 224 -3.53 2.78 6.38
C LEU A 224 -3.08 1.90 5.21
N VAL A 225 -3.02 2.44 3.99
CA VAL A 225 -2.61 1.70 2.78
C VAL A 225 -1.45 2.41 2.10
N ASP A 226 -0.39 1.68 1.76
CA ASP A 226 0.72 2.22 0.96
C ASP A 226 0.23 2.46 -0.48
N SER A 227 0.31 3.72 -0.93
CA SER A 227 -0.27 4.13 -2.21
C SER A 227 0.47 3.60 -3.45
N VAL A 228 1.63 2.97 -3.29
CA VAL A 228 2.46 2.43 -4.39
C VAL A 228 2.42 0.92 -4.46
N THR A 229 2.54 0.23 -3.32
CA THR A 229 2.43 -1.23 -3.27
C THR A 229 0.98 -1.70 -3.23
N GLY A 230 0.06 -0.82 -2.81
CA GLY A 230 -1.33 -1.16 -2.56
C GLY A 230 -1.52 -2.08 -1.35
N GLN A 231 -0.48 -2.30 -0.53
CA GLN A 231 -0.58 -3.12 0.67
C GLN A 231 -1.10 -2.30 1.84
N GLU A 232 -2.00 -2.92 2.60
CA GLU A 232 -2.37 -2.44 3.92
C GLU A 232 -1.16 -2.48 4.87
N ILE A 233 -1.03 -1.42 5.65
CA ILE A 233 0.02 -1.21 6.66
C ILE A 233 -0.49 -1.64 8.04
N GLY A 234 -1.80 -1.54 8.26
CA GLY A 234 -2.54 -1.91 9.48
C GLY A 234 -3.82 -1.10 9.63
N ASP A 235 -4.74 -1.57 10.48
CA ASP A 235 -6.03 -0.95 10.75
C ASP A 235 -6.35 -0.85 12.26
N VAL A 236 -7.10 0.19 12.65
CA VAL A 236 -7.48 0.43 14.06
C VAL A 236 -8.93 0.92 14.19
N ASP A 237 -9.58 0.54 15.28
CA ASP A 237 -10.92 1.04 15.62
C ASP A 237 -10.84 2.48 16.14
N LEU A 238 -11.75 3.33 15.66
CA LEU A 238 -11.85 4.73 16.07
C LEU A 238 -12.67 4.85 17.36
N GLY A 239 -11.99 5.05 18.48
CA GLY A 239 -12.61 5.35 19.77
C GLY A 239 -13.08 6.80 19.89
N GLY A 240 -13.76 7.10 21.00
CA GLY A 240 -14.06 8.47 21.45
C GLY A 240 -13.36 8.79 22.78
N THR A 241 -13.51 10.02 23.27
CA THR A 241 -13.10 10.38 24.65
C THR A 241 -13.92 9.62 25.71
N THR A 242 -15.11 9.16 25.34
CA THR A 242 -15.84 8.06 25.98
C THR A 242 -16.30 7.06 24.91
N THR A 243 -16.65 5.84 25.31
CA THR A 243 -17.20 4.82 24.39
C THR A 243 -18.54 5.21 23.78
N ALA A 244 -19.30 6.12 24.40
CA ALA A 244 -20.56 6.63 23.86
C ALA A 244 -20.36 7.78 22.85
N ASP A 245 -19.13 8.30 22.75
CA ASP A 245 -18.77 9.42 21.88
C ASP A 245 -17.92 8.99 20.68
N ALA A 246 -17.70 7.69 20.45
CA ALA A 246 -16.95 7.21 19.28
C ALA A 246 -17.69 7.52 17.95
N PRO A 247 -16.97 7.78 16.84
CA PRO A 247 -17.59 7.94 15.53
C PRO A 247 -18.25 6.63 15.06
N SER A 248 -19.36 6.80 14.36
CA SER A 248 -20.29 5.74 13.94
C SER A 248 -20.59 5.77 12.43
N HIS A 249 -20.37 6.91 11.79
CA HIS A 249 -20.23 7.05 10.33
C HIS A 249 -19.07 8.02 10.08
N ALA A 250 -17.85 7.49 10.06
CA ALA A 250 -16.62 8.24 9.81
C ALA A 250 -16.47 8.65 8.33
N GLY A 251 -17.45 9.34 7.77
CA GLY A 251 -17.53 9.61 6.32
C GLY A 251 -16.53 10.64 5.81
N GLY A 252 -16.18 11.64 6.63
CA GLY A 252 -15.10 12.56 6.31
C GLY A 252 -13.84 12.20 7.07
N VAL A 253 -12.73 12.12 6.35
CA VAL A 253 -11.38 12.03 6.92
C VAL A 253 -10.46 13.00 6.18
N SER A 254 -9.48 13.57 6.88
CA SER A 254 -8.48 14.49 6.32
C SER A 254 -7.19 14.43 7.15
N VAL A 255 -6.04 14.66 6.52
CA VAL A 255 -4.73 14.64 7.20
C VAL A 255 -4.10 16.02 7.16
N GLN A 256 -3.61 16.51 8.31
CA GLN A 256 -2.83 17.75 8.40
C GLN A 256 -1.60 17.55 9.27
N GLY A 257 -0.48 17.16 8.66
CA GLY A 257 0.70 16.79 9.42
C GLY A 257 0.40 15.55 10.26
N ASP A 258 0.59 15.60 11.58
CA ASP A 258 0.26 14.46 12.45
C ASP A 258 -1.23 14.35 12.80
N ASP A 259 -2.02 15.41 12.59
CA ASP A 259 -3.45 15.40 12.87
C ASP A 259 -4.19 14.57 11.80
N VAL A 260 -4.84 13.48 12.21
CA VAL A 260 -5.85 12.75 11.41
C VAL A 260 -7.22 13.20 11.90
N ILE A 261 -7.90 13.97 11.06
CA ILE A 261 -9.18 14.60 11.36
C ILE A 261 -10.28 13.73 10.78
N VAL A 262 -11.14 13.16 11.61
CA VAL A 262 -12.34 12.40 11.20
C VAL A 262 -13.58 13.18 11.60
N VAL A 263 -14.64 13.13 10.79
CA VAL A 263 -15.93 13.78 11.10
C VAL A 263 -17.11 12.82 11.01
N ASP A 264 -18.04 12.96 11.95
CA ASP A 264 -19.32 12.26 12.02
C ASP A 264 -20.36 13.20 12.67
N LYS A 265 -21.54 13.36 12.05
CA LYS A 265 -22.74 14.02 12.63
C LYS A 265 -22.49 15.39 13.29
N GLY A 266 -21.70 16.24 12.64
CA GLY A 266 -21.38 17.58 13.16
C GLY A 266 -20.37 17.59 14.30
N ARG A 267 -19.53 16.56 14.40
CA ARG A 267 -18.37 16.50 15.29
C ARG A 267 -17.08 16.32 14.52
N VAL A 268 -16.02 16.89 15.06
CA VAL A 268 -14.64 16.76 14.59
C VAL A 268 -13.85 15.99 15.64
N TYR A 269 -13.28 14.87 15.23
CA TYR A 269 -12.40 14.00 16.00
C TYR A 269 -10.98 14.18 15.47
N THR A 270 -10.02 14.49 16.34
CA THR A 270 -8.61 14.56 15.95
C THR A 270 -7.88 13.39 16.59
N TYR A 271 -7.22 12.56 15.78
CA TYR A 271 -6.34 11.48 16.20
C TYR A 271 -4.89 11.82 15.81
N SER A 272 -3.90 11.17 16.41
CA SER A 272 -2.51 11.26 15.96
C SER A 272 -2.22 10.16 14.94
N MET A 273 -1.60 10.53 13.82
CA MET A 273 -1.08 9.58 12.82
C MET A 273 0.01 8.67 13.42
N ALA A 274 0.83 9.19 14.33
CA ALA A 274 1.79 8.37 15.07
C ALA A 274 1.08 7.34 15.98
N ASP A 275 0.08 7.75 16.76
CA ASP A 275 -0.65 6.83 17.65
C ASP A 275 -1.38 5.72 16.87
N ILE A 276 -1.93 6.03 15.69
CA ILE A 276 -2.54 5.05 14.77
C ILE A 276 -1.51 4.02 14.28
N ARG A 277 -0.32 4.47 13.85
CA ARG A 277 0.76 3.61 13.34
C ARG A 277 1.44 2.75 14.39
N ASP A 278 1.45 3.20 15.64
CA ASP A 278 2.09 2.48 16.77
C ASP A 278 1.15 1.44 17.42
N GLN A 279 -0.12 1.36 17.02
CA GLN A 279 -1.06 0.32 17.46
C GLN A 279 -0.80 -1.03 16.77
N GLN A 280 -1.48 -2.07 17.28
CA GLN A 280 -1.64 -3.35 16.60
C GLN A 280 -2.98 -3.38 15.85
N ASP A 281 -3.08 -4.20 14.81
CA ASP A 281 -4.28 -4.36 14.00
C ASP A 281 -5.51 -4.69 14.86
N GLY A 282 -6.63 -4.01 14.61
CA GLY A 282 -7.87 -4.12 15.38
C GLY A 282 -7.81 -3.57 16.81
N ALA A 283 -6.76 -2.83 17.21
CA ALA A 283 -6.76 -2.09 18.47
C ALA A 283 -7.58 -0.80 18.36
N THR A 284 -8.07 -0.26 19.48
CA THR A 284 -8.82 1.01 19.49
C THR A 284 -7.92 2.21 19.77
N VAL A 285 -7.88 3.19 18.86
CA VAL A 285 -7.19 4.48 19.07
C VAL A 285 -8.12 5.51 19.72
N THR A 286 -7.60 6.34 20.62
CA THR A 286 -8.35 7.41 21.29
C THR A 286 -8.03 8.77 20.66
N PRO A 287 -9.02 9.64 20.39
CA PRO A 287 -8.75 10.97 19.83
C PRO A 287 -8.10 11.89 20.86
N SER A 288 -7.18 12.74 20.40
CA SER A 288 -6.58 13.83 21.18
C SER A 288 -7.56 14.96 21.47
N SER A 289 -8.56 15.16 20.59
CA SER A 289 -9.68 16.09 20.81
C SER A 289 -10.97 15.62 20.14
N VAL A 290 -12.11 15.97 20.73
CA VAL A 290 -13.44 15.85 20.11
C VAL A 290 -14.16 17.18 20.28
N GLN A 291 -14.68 17.73 19.18
CA GLN A 291 -15.29 19.06 19.14
C GLN A 291 -16.62 19.02 18.38
N ASP A 292 -17.71 19.51 18.97
CA ASP A 292 -18.97 19.78 18.24
C ASP A 292 -18.79 21.03 17.35
N VAL A 293 -19.26 20.97 16.10
CA VAL A 293 -19.20 22.08 15.12
C VAL A 293 -20.61 22.46 14.62
N PRO A 294 -20.88 23.74 14.29
CA PRO A 294 -22.23 24.23 13.98
C PRO A 294 -22.76 23.84 12.59
N GLY A 295 -21.97 23.20 11.72
CA GLY A 295 -22.41 22.78 10.38
C GLY A 295 -21.38 21.91 9.66
N GLY A 296 -21.85 21.03 8.78
CA GLY A 296 -21.05 19.99 8.13
C GLY A 296 -20.94 18.71 8.96
N GLY A 297 -20.03 17.82 8.54
CA GLY A 297 -19.74 16.55 9.23
C GLY A 297 -20.22 15.30 8.50
N SER A 298 -20.46 15.37 7.19
CA SER A 298 -20.62 14.22 6.29
C SER A 298 -19.31 13.84 5.59
N TYR A 299 -18.56 14.84 5.12
CA TYR A 299 -17.27 14.69 4.46
C TYR A 299 -16.36 15.88 4.79
N SER A 300 -15.05 15.76 4.54
CA SER A 300 -14.09 16.82 4.89
C SER A 300 -12.89 16.91 3.95
N ALA A 301 -12.26 18.08 3.92
CA ALA A 301 -10.93 18.30 3.34
C ALA A 301 -10.13 19.32 4.15
N VAL A 302 -8.80 19.29 4.04
CA VAL A 302 -7.91 20.34 4.55
C VAL A 302 -7.15 20.97 3.39
N HIS A 303 -7.17 22.32 3.31
CA HIS A 303 -6.39 23.10 2.35
C HIS A 303 -5.98 24.44 2.99
N ASP A 304 -4.75 24.89 2.75
CA ASP A 304 -4.16 26.09 3.38
C ASP A 304 -4.32 26.18 4.91
N GLY A 305 -4.32 25.02 5.58
CA GLY A 305 -4.53 24.93 7.03
C GLY A 305 -5.94 25.26 7.52
N ARG A 306 -6.91 25.36 6.61
CA ARG A 306 -8.35 25.42 6.90
C ARG A 306 -9.00 24.06 6.73
N LEU A 307 -9.99 23.79 7.56
CA LEU A 307 -10.83 22.59 7.50
C LEU A 307 -12.14 22.94 6.77
N TYR A 308 -12.48 22.17 5.75
CA TYR A 308 -13.69 22.31 4.96
C TYR A 308 -14.61 21.14 5.30
N LEU A 309 -15.83 21.42 5.78
CA LEU A 309 -16.77 20.41 6.27
C LEU A 309 -18.05 20.41 5.45
N GLY A 310 -18.31 19.28 4.79
CA GLY A 310 -19.47 19.04 3.95
C GLY A 310 -20.69 18.57 4.73
N ASP A 311 -21.87 18.99 4.28
CA ASP A 311 -23.19 18.56 4.74
C ASP A 311 -23.94 17.96 3.54
N TYR A 312 -24.03 16.63 3.51
CA TYR A 312 -24.72 15.87 2.45
C TYR A 312 -26.23 16.15 2.37
N ALA A 313 -26.85 16.53 3.49
CA ALA A 313 -28.29 16.73 3.56
C ALA A 313 -28.71 18.17 3.20
N ALA A 314 -27.82 19.15 3.42
CA ALA A 314 -28.03 20.55 3.10
C ALA A 314 -27.45 20.98 1.75
N ASP A 315 -26.64 20.13 1.09
CA ASP A 315 -25.82 20.46 -0.08
C ASP A 315 -24.92 21.70 0.17
N LYS A 316 -24.21 21.68 1.31
CA LYS A 316 -23.36 22.80 1.78
C LYS A 316 -21.95 22.37 2.16
N LEU A 317 -20.98 23.25 1.90
CA LEU A 317 -19.61 23.17 2.40
C LEU A 317 -19.34 24.37 3.31
N TYR A 318 -18.89 24.13 4.55
CA TYR A 318 -18.56 25.15 5.54
C TYR A 318 -17.04 25.23 5.73
N VAL A 319 -16.51 26.42 6.02
CA VAL A 319 -15.07 26.65 6.17
C VAL A 319 -14.73 26.98 7.63
N TYR A 320 -13.68 26.35 8.14
CA TYR A 320 -13.19 26.50 9.52
C TYR A 320 -11.70 26.84 9.56
N GLU A 321 -11.31 27.63 10.57
CA GLU A 321 -9.91 27.95 10.89
C GLU A 321 -9.63 27.69 12.38
N LYS A 322 -8.39 27.27 12.72
CA LYS A 322 -8.00 27.08 14.13
C LYS A 322 -7.86 28.43 14.82
N ASP A 323 -8.43 28.56 16.02
CA ASP A 323 -8.24 29.74 16.87
C ASP A 323 -6.91 29.71 17.66
N ALA A 324 -6.72 30.66 18.58
CA ALA A 324 -5.50 30.79 19.38
C ALA A 324 -5.28 29.63 20.38
N PHE A 325 -6.27 28.77 20.60
CA PHE A 325 -6.19 27.57 21.45
C PHE A 325 -6.09 26.27 20.62
N GLY A 326 -6.36 26.35 19.31
CA GLY A 326 -6.33 25.22 18.38
C GLY A 326 -7.71 24.67 18.00
N ASP A 327 -8.78 25.22 18.58
CA ASP A 327 -10.17 24.79 18.31
C ASP A 327 -10.63 25.30 16.93
N TRP A 328 -11.41 24.50 16.21
CA TRP A 328 -11.94 24.86 14.89
C TRP A 328 -13.11 25.84 15.00
N GLN A 329 -12.92 27.09 14.57
CA GLN A 329 -13.99 28.10 14.54
C GLN A 329 -14.47 28.30 13.10
N PRO A 330 -15.79 28.46 12.87
CA PRO A 330 -16.31 28.74 11.53
C PRO A 330 -15.79 30.10 11.05
N VAL A 331 -15.26 30.15 9.83
CA VAL A 331 -14.89 31.41 9.18
C VAL A 331 -16.17 32.23 9.01
N VAL A 332 -16.17 33.47 9.50
CA VAL A 332 -17.35 34.36 9.47
C VAL A 332 -17.18 35.43 8.40
N ASP A 333 -18.17 35.58 7.51
CA ASP A 333 -18.26 36.73 6.62
C ASP A 333 -18.51 38.00 7.44
N SER A 334 -17.51 38.88 7.48
CA SER A 334 -17.54 40.15 8.22
C SER A 334 -18.68 41.10 7.84
N SER A 335 -19.27 40.94 6.65
CA SER A 335 -20.35 41.80 6.16
C SER A 335 -21.74 41.32 6.60
N THR A 336 -21.94 40.01 6.78
CA THR A 336 -23.22 39.41 7.21
C THR A 336 -23.23 38.90 8.64
N GLY A 337 -22.06 38.68 9.26
CA GLY A 337 -21.90 38.08 10.58
C GLY A 337 -22.28 36.60 10.63
N LYS A 338 -22.31 35.91 9.49
CA LYS A 338 -22.66 34.48 9.38
C LYS A 338 -21.45 33.65 9.00
N ALA A 339 -21.48 32.37 9.36
CA ALA A 339 -20.50 31.39 8.87
C ALA A 339 -20.52 31.37 7.32
N VAL A 340 -19.33 31.32 6.73
CA VAL A 340 -19.14 31.10 5.29
C VAL A 340 -19.66 29.71 4.95
N SER A 341 -20.54 29.66 3.95
CA SER A 341 -21.08 28.41 3.41
C SER A 341 -21.16 28.52 1.89
N ILE A 342 -20.80 27.44 1.21
CA ILE A 342 -20.76 27.31 -0.25
C ILE A 342 -21.81 26.29 -0.66
N ASP A 343 -22.56 26.55 -1.73
CA ASP A 343 -23.48 25.58 -2.34
C ASP A 343 -22.69 24.47 -3.05
N THR A 344 -22.90 23.21 -2.69
CA THR A 344 -22.21 22.05 -3.29
C THR A 344 -23.09 21.40 -4.36
N PRO A 345 -22.53 20.55 -5.24
CA PRO A 345 -23.33 19.66 -6.05
C PRO A 345 -24.28 18.84 -5.16
N PRO A 346 -25.51 18.54 -5.63
CA PRO A 346 -26.39 17.62 -4.93
C PRO A 346 -25.67 16.30 -4.67
N LYS A 347 -25.85 15.73 -3.49
CA LYS A 347 -25.32 14.38 -3.17
C LYS A 347 -23.80 14.26 -3.20
N ALA A 348 -23.09 15.36 -2.89
CA ALA A 348 -21.65 15.32 -2.67
C ALA A 348 -21.30 14.42 -1.46
N GLN A 349 -20.34 13.51 -1.66
CA GLN A 349 -19.82 12.57 -0.65
C GLN A 349 -18.35 12.84 -0.29
N GLY A 350 -17.64 13.61 -1.12
CA GLY A 350 -16.24 13.99 -0.89
C GLY A 350 -15.90 15.29 -1.58
N VAL A 351 -14.78 15.89 -1.20
CA VAL A 351 -14.30 17.14 -1.80
C VAL A 351 -12.77 17.21 -1.78
N VAL A 352 -12.18 17.67 -2.88
CA VAL A 352 -10.83 18.25 -2.91
C VAL A 352 -10.98 19.77 -3.05
N VAL A 353 -10.16 20.50 -2.32
CA VAL A 353 -10.07 21.97 -2.41
C VAL A 353 -8.75 22.33 -3.06
N ARG A 354 -8.80 23.15 -4.11
CA ARG A 354 -7.66 23.71 -4.84
C ARG A 354 -7.79 25.23 -4.86
N ASP A 355 -6.79 25.96 -5.36
CA ASP A 355 -6.78 27.42 -5.28
C ASP A 355 -7.89 28.08 -6.13
N GLY A 356 -8.13 27.58 -7.34
CA GLY A 356 -9.20 28.05 -8.24
C GLY A 356 -10.54 27.30 -8.13
N GLU A 357 -10.51 26.00 -7.82
CA GLU A 357 -11.70 25.15 -7.85
C GLU A 357 -11.89 24.25 -6.61
N TYR A 358 -13.13 23.81 -6.41
CA TYR A 358 -13.48 22.61 -5.66
C TYR A 358 -13.69 21.45 -6.65
N VAL A 359 -13.33 20.23 -6.26
CA VAL A 359 -13.70 19.03 -7.02
C VAL A 359 -14.45 18.09 -6.08
N PHE A 360 -15.74 17.86 -6.36
CA PHE A 360 -16.60 17.02 -5.55
C PHE A 360 -16.79 15.66 -6.19
N SER A 361 -16.76 14.60 -5.38
CA SER A 361 -17.36 13.30 -5.73
C SER A 361 -18.82 13.30 -5.32
N THR A 362 -19.70 12.76 -6.16
CA THR A 362 -21.15 12.71 -5.92
C THR A 362 -21.73 11.32 -6.15
N SER A 363 -22.56 10.83 -5.22
CA SER A 363 -23.24 9.53 -5.29
C SER A 363 -24.76 9.73 -5.29
N PRO A 364 -25.44 9.71 -6.45
CA PRO A 364 -26.88 9.99 -6.53
C PRO A 364 -27.72 8.92 -5.82
N ASN A 365 -27.37 7.64 -5.97
CA ASN A 365 -27.86 6.48 -5.23
C ASN A 365 -26.95 5.25 -5.52
N ARG A 366 -27.33 4.05 -5.07
CA ARG A 366 -26.52 2.83 -5.19
C ARG A 366 -26.48 2.16 -6.57
N PHE A 367 -27.41 2.51 -7.46
CA PHE A 367 -27.58 1.90 -8.78
C PHE A 367 -27.07 2.81 -9.91
N ASP A 368 -27.25 4.12 -9.75
CA ASP A 368 -26.74 5.11 -10.70
C ASP A 368 -25.23 5.34 -10.51
N GLU A 369 -24.55 5.69 -11.61
CA GLU A 369 -23.13 6.06 -11.63
C GLU A 369 -22.82 7.23 -10.69
N GLY A 370 -21.64 7.17 -10.06
CA GLY A 370 -21.06 8.30 -9.37
C GLY A 370 -20.56 9.38 -10.34
N SER A 371 -20.07 10.50 -9.83
CA SER A 371 -19.40 11.50 -10.68
C SER A 371 -18.37 12.34 -9.94
N LEU A 372 -17.37 12.85 -10.67
CA LEU A 372 -16.59 14.02 -10.26
C LEU A 372 -17.17 15.28 -10.91
N ILE A 373 -17.29 16.35 -10.13
CA ILE A 373 -17.77 17.66 -10.61
C ILE A 373 -16.80 18.74 -10.14
N VAL A 374 -16.24 19.49 -11.10
CA VAL A 374 -15.45 20.70 -10.82
C VAL A 374 -16.41 21.85 -10.54
N GLN A 375 -16.14 22.65 -9.53
CA GLN A 375 -16.86 23.88 -9.22
C GLN A 375 -15.88 25.03 -8.99
N ASP A 376 -15.98 26.09 -9.78
CA ASP A 376 -15.18 27.31 -9.64
C ASP A 376 -15.46 28.01 -8.30
N ARG A 377 -14.41 28.44 -7.59
CA ARG A 377 -14.51 28.97 -6.22
C ARG A 377 -15.12 30.36 -6.12
N ASP A 378 -14.97 31.19 -7.15
CA ASP A 378 -15.40 32.61 -7.14
C ASP A 378 -16.83 32.79 -7.66
N THR A 379 -17.21 31.98 -8.66
CA THR A 379 -18.50 32.05 -9.37
C THR A 379 -19.49 30.99 -8.92
N GLY A 380 -19.01 29.83 -8.45
CA GLY A 380 -19.83 28.65 -8.20
C GLY A 380 -20.33 27.95 -9.46
N GLU A 381 -19.85 28.31 -10.66
CA GLU A 381 -20.13 27.59 -11.89
C GLU A 381 -19.55 26.17 -11.84
N ARG A 382 -20.23 25.20 -12.46
CA ARG A 382 -19.92 23.77 -12.40
C ARG A 382 -19.63 23.21 -13.78
N SER A 383 -18.70 22.26 -13.86
CA SER A 383 -18.46 21.47 -15.06
C SER A 383 -19.64 20.55 -15.38
N ASP A 384 -19.66 19.99 -16.60
CA ASP A 384 -20.38 18.75 -16.84
C ASP A 384 -19.82 17.63 -15.91
N PRO A 385 -20.64 16.68 -15.45
CA PRO A 385 -20.17 15.58 -14.59
C PRO A 385 -19.24 14.62 -15.34
N TYR A 386 -18.14 14.22 -14.71
CA TYR A 386 -17.29 13.14 -15.17
C TYR A 386 -17.72 11.82 -14.49
N SER A 387 -18.19 10.84 -15.27
CA SER A 387 -18.74 9.59 -14.74
C SER A 387 -17.71 8.75 -13.95
N LEU A 388 -18.16 8.20 -12.83
CA LEU A 388 -17.46 7.22 -11.99
C LEU A 388 -18.36 5.97 -11.80
N PRO A 389 -17.81 4.82 -11.36
CA PRO A 389 -18.62 3.72 -10.85
C PRO A 389 -19.62 4.16 -9.78
N ASN A 390 -20.67 3.35 -9.58
CA ASN A 390 -21.69 3.57 -8.56
C ASN A 390 -21.10 3.69 -7.15
N MET A 391 -21.79 4.42 -6.26
CA MET A 391 -21.40 4.58 -4.85
C MET A 391 -19.99 5.18 -4.64
N SER A 392 -19.64 6.23 -5.40
CA SER A 392 -18.40 6.99 -5.20
C SER A 392 -18.45 7.86 -3.94
N GLU A 393 -17.48 7.70 -3.05
CA GLU A 393 -17.42 8.35 -1.72
C GLU A 393 -16.24 9.32 -1.63
N GLY A 394 -15.35 9.19 -0.65
CA GLY A 394 -14.19 10.08 -0.46
C GLY A 394 -13.29 10.21 -1.70
N VAL A 395 -12.75 11.41 -1.92
CA VAL A 395 -11.85 11.75 -3.03
C VAL A 395 -10.67 12.59 -2.56
N VAL A 396 -9.48 12.32 -3.09
CA VAL A 396 -8.23 13.04 -2.81
C VAL A 396 -7.48 13.37 -4.10
N GLU A 397 -6.59 14.36 -4.08
CA GLU A 397 -5.62 14.57 -5.17
C GLU A 397 -4.26 13.96 -4.81
N VAL A 398 -3.72 13.11 -5.68
CA VAL A 398 -2.40 12.48 -5.57
C VAL A 398 -1.71 12.53 -6.93
N ASP A 399 -0.47 13.03 -6.96
CA ASP A 399 0.42 13.04 -8.14
C ASP A 399 -0.25 13.51 -9.46
N GLY A 400 -1.09 14.55 -9.39
CA GLY A 400 -1.78 15.10 -10.56
C GLY A 400 -2.97 14.28 -11.06
N SER A 401 -3.53 13.41 -10.21
CA SER A 401 -4.78 12.69 -10.44
C SER A 401 -5.70 12.77 -9.22
N PHE A 402 -7.01 12.70 -9.43
CA PHE A 402 -7.97 12.44 -8.36
C PHE A 402 -8.07 10.93 -8.11
N VAL A 403 -8.02 10.54 -6.85
CA VAL A 403 -8.18 9.16 -6.39
C VAL A 403 -9.49 9.08 -5.61
N THR A 404 -10.36 8.12 -5.96
CA THR A 404 -11.72 8.02 -5.38
C THR A 404 -11.96 6.65 -4.77
N LEU A 405 -12.64 6.65 -3.62
CA LEU A 405 -13.08 5.48 -2.85
C LEU A 405 -14.54 5.12 -3.18
N TYR A 406 -14.92 3.87 -2.97
CA TYR A 406 -16.26 3.37 -3.29
C TYR A 406 -16.87 2.59 -2.12
N GLU A 407 -18.15 2.84 -1.83
CA GLU A 407 -18.91 2.08 -0.82
C GLU A 407 -19.28 0.67 -1.34
N SER A 408 -19.27 0.49 -2.67
CA SER A 408 -19.81 -0.67 -3.41
C SER A 408 -19.22 -2.05 -3.12
N SER A 409 -18.13 -2.17 -2.37
CA SER A 409 -17.44 -3.43 -2.08
C SER A 409 -17.82 -4.07 -0.73
N ALA A 410 -18.64 -3.39 0.09
CA ALA A 410 -19.08 -3.82 1.41
C ALA A 410 -20.06 -5.01 1.40
N GLU A 411 -20.09 -5.81 2.48
CA GLU A 411 -21.00 -6.97 2.64
C GLU A 411 -22.47 -6.60 2.45
N LYS A 412 -22.91 -5.46 2.98
CA LYS A 412 -24.30 -4.97 2.82
C LYS A 412 -24.74 -4.67 1.36
N TYR A 413 -23.87 -4.90 0.38
CA TYR A 413 -24.11 -4.77 -1.06
C TYR A 413 -23.78 -6.05 -1.86
N ASP A 414 -23.39 -7.15 -1.19
CA ASP A 414 -23.15 -8.45 -1.84
C ASP A 414 -24.45 -9.19 -2.19
N ASP A 415 -25.53 -8.96 -1.44
CA ASP A 415 -26.88 -9.48 -1.71
C ASP A 415 -27.76 -8.53 -2.56
N ASP A 416 -28.63 -9.13 -3.38
CA ASP A 416 -29.72 -8.44 -4.10
C ASP A 416 -30.92 -8.12 -3.16
N GLY A 417 -30.75 -8.35 -1.86
CA GLY A 417 -31.78 -8.73 -0.90
C GLY A 417 -32.19 -7.62 0.06
N SER A 418 -31.84 -6.37 -0.22
CA SER A 418 -32.10 -5.26 0.71
C SER A 418 -33.58 -5.16 1.13
N SER A 419 -33.83 -5.18 2.44
CA SER A 419 -35.16 -5.20 3.08
C SER A 419 -36.02 -3.93 2.88
N TRP A 420 -35.63 -3.05 1.95
CA TRP A 420 -36.34 -1.83 1.56
C TRP A 420 -36.96 -1.89 0.15
N GLY A 421 -36.82 -3.01 -0.56
CA GLY A 421 -37.64 -3.33 -1.73
C GLY A 421 -39.12 -3.47 -1.33
N TRP A 422 -39.96 -2.50 -1.70
CA TRP A 422 -41.39 -2.43 -1.31
C TRP A 422 -42.28 -3.45 -2.06
N VAL A 423 -41.68 -4.39 -2.79
CA VAL A 423 -42.33 -5.55 -3.42
C VAL A 423 -41.43 -6.79 -3.25
N PRO A 424 -41.78 -7.76 -2.38
CA PRO A 424 -41.04 -9.01 -2.26
C PRO A 424 -41.12 -9.83 -3.56
N GLY A 425 -39.99 -10.23 -4.12
CA GLY A 425 -39.90 -11.11 -5.30
C GLY A 425 -39.78 -10.40 -6.65
N VAL A 426 -39.32 -9.15 -6.67
CA VAL A 426 -38.68 -8.54 -7.85
C VAL A 426 -37.16 -8.66 -7.62
N PRO A 427 -36.38 -9.31 -8.50
CA PRO A 427 -34.93 -9.16 -8.49
C PRO A 427 -34.61 -7.70 -8.84
N ASP A 428 -33.83 -7.00 -8.02
CA ASP A 428 -33.25 -5.72 -8.43
C ASP A 428 -32.20 -6.00 -9.54
N ASP A 429 -32.14 -5.11 -10.54
CA ASP A 429 -31.54 -5.39 -11.86
C ASP A 429 -30.00 -5.59 -11.86
N ASP A 430 -29.43 -5.97 -13.01
CA ASP A 430 -27.99 -6.18 -13.29
C ASP A 430 -27.06 -4.98 -12.96
N ASP A 431 -27.57 -3.91 -12.34
CA ASP A 431 -26.95 -2.60 -12.13
C ASP A 431 -26.40 -2.35 -10.72
N LEU A 432 -26.51 -3.32 -9.78
CA LEU A 432 -25.69 -3.33 -8.57
C LEU A 432 -24.42 -4.15 -8.81
N TRP A 433 -23.24 -3.51 -8.79
CA TRP A 433 -21.95 -4.20 -8.91
C TRP A 433 -20.92 -3.65 -7.93
N SER A 434 -19.90 -4.46 -7.64
CA SER A 434 -18.78 -4.07 -6.77
C SER A 434 -17.66 -3.36 -7.53
N ASN A 435 -17.12 -2.30 -6.95
CA ASN A 435 -15.79 -1.80 -7.27
C ASN A 435 -14.84 -2.01 -6.08
N PRO A 436 -14.01 -3.09 -6.09
CA PRO A 436 -13.04 -3.35 -5.02
C PRO A 436 -11.77 -2.50 -5.11
N TYR A 437 -11.64 -1.62 -6.11
CA TYR A 437 -10.47 -0.78 -6.30
C TYR A 437 -10.77 0.71 -6.08
N LEU A 438 -9.78 1.43 -5.55
CA LEU A 438 -9.69 2.86 -5.80
C LEU A 438 -9.64 3.12 -7.30
N THR A 439 -10.23 4.21 -7.78
CA THR A 439 -10.04 4.69 -9.16
C THR A 439 -9.11 5.89 -9.19
N VAL A 440 -8.35 6.05 -10.28
CA VAL A 440 -7.41 7.15 -10.51
C VAL A 440 -7.79 7.87 -11.79
N THR A 441 -8.19 9.13 -11.67
CA THR A 441 -8.67 9.99 -12.75
C THR A 441 -7.72 11.17 -12.94
N PRO A 442 -6.99 11.29 -14.06
CA PRO A 442 -6.07 12.42 -14.29
C PRO A 442 -6.77 13.78 -14.24
N LEU A 443 -6.11 14.80 -13.68
CA LEU A 443 -6.61 16.19 -13.66
C LEU A 443 -7.00 16.70 -15.07
N SER A 444 -6.26 16.30 -16.09
CA SER A 444 -6.51 16.65 -17.48
C SER A 444 -7.84 16.09 -18.03
N SER A 445 -8.36 15.00 -17.46
CA SER A 445 -9.68 14.45 -17.81
C SER A 445 -10.83 15.35 -17.35
N LEU A 446 -10.58 16.22 -16.35
CA LEU A 446 -11.49 17.27 -15.89
C LEU A 446 -11.11 18.67 -16.44
N GLY A 447 -10.11 18.74 -17.33
CA GLY A 447 -9.63 19.99 -17.91
C GLY A 447 -8.71 20.84 -17.01
N LEU A 448 -8.22 20.28 -15.89
CA LEU A 448 -7.41 20.99 -14.90
C LEU A 448 -5.89 20.93 -15.17
N GLY A 449 -5.17 21.95 -14.71
CA GLY A 449 -3.71 22.01 -14.64
C GLY A 449 -3.19 21.91 -13.20
N ALA A 450 -1.87 21.88 -13.01
CA ALA A 450 -1.25 21.83 -11.68
C ALA A 450 -0.49 23.14 -11.36
N ASP A 451 -0.68 23.68 -10.16
CA ASP A 451 -0.09 24.95 -9.69
C ASP A 451 1.21 24.73 -8.90
N PHE A 452 2.35 25.29 -9.37
CA PHE A 452 3.63 25.23 -8.65
C PHE A 452 4.71 26.21 -9.18
N ASP A 453 5.68 26.57 -8.31
CA ASP A 453 6.84 27.43 -8.61
C ASP A 453 8.17 26.65 -8.48
N VAL A 454 9.09 26.80 -9.45
CA VAL A 454 10.20 25.87 -9.71
C VAL A 454 11.49 26.60 -10.08
N LYS A 455 12.63 26.14 -9.53
CA LYS A 455 13.97 26.47 -10.06
C LYS A 455 14.51 25.33 -10.94
N PRO A 456 14.53 25.45 -12.28
CA PRO A 456 14.80 24.32 -13.19
C PRO A 456 16.18 23.67 -13.01
N GLY A 457 17.18 24.45 -12.59
CA GLY A 457 18.52 23.94 -12.32
C GLY A 457 18.60 22.93 -11.17
N THR A 458 17.67 22.97 -10.21
CA THR A 458 17.65 22.03 -9.07
C THR A 458 17.01 20.70 -9.43
N LEU A 459 15.99 20.71 -10.31
CA LEU A 459 15.41 19.49 -10.87
C LEU A 459 16.44 18.65 -11.65
N ARG A 460 17.33 19.29 -12.43
CA ARG A 460 18.42 18.57 -13.12
C ARG A 460 19.41 17.93 -12.15
N GLN A 461 19.74 18.62 -11.05
CA GLN A 461 20.63 18.07 -10.02
C GLN A 461 20.00 16.87 -9.29
N ALA A 462 18.70 16.93 -9.00
CA ALA A 462 17.96 15.81 -8.41
C ALA A 462 17.90 14.60 -9.35
N SER A 463 17.66 14.82 -10.65
CA SER A 463 17.76 13.76 -11.68
C SER A 463 19.15 13.09 -11.71
N ASP A 464 20.23 13.87 -11.77
CA ASP A 464 21.62 13.34 -11.77
C ASP A 464 21.97 12.53 -10.49
N GLU A 465 21.28 12.76 -9.36
CA GLU A 465 21.42 11.97 -8.13
C GLU A 465 20.53 10.73 -8.09
N LEU A 466 19.44 10.66 -8.86
CA LEU A 466 18.55 9.48 -8.97
C LEU A 466 19.03 8.41 -9.96
N ASP A 467 19.80 8.78 -10.98
CA ASP A 467 20.39 7.81 -11.93
C ASP A 467 21.28 6.76 -11.24
N LYS A 468 22.02 7.17 -10.20
CA LYS A 468 22.92 6.31 -9.42
C LYS A 468 22.16 5.21 -8.65
N PRO A 469 21.15 5.49 -7.81
CA PRO A 469 20.34 4.46 -7.18
C PRO A 469 19.55 3.63 -8.20
N ALA A 470 19.00 4.21 -9.28
CA ALA A 470 18.31 3.43 -10.33
C ALA A 470 19.21 2.31 -10.90
N GLY A 471 20.45 2.63 -11.29
CA GLY A 471 21.43 1.65 -11.78
C GLY A 471 21.85 0.61 -10.72
N ARG A 472 21.92 1.00 -9.44
CA ARG A 472 22.18 0.06 -8.34
C ARG A 472 21.03 -0.92 -8.13
N LEU A 473 19.77 -0.47 -8.19
CA LEU A 473 18.61 -1.35 -8.05
C LEU A 473 18.52 -2.38 -9.20
N MET A 474 18.86 -2.00 -10.43
CA MET A 474 18.98 -2.94 -11.56
C MET A 474 20.09 -3.98 -11.35
N THR A 475 21.22 -3.55 -10.80
CA THR A 475 22.36 -4.42 -10.46
C THR A 475 22.01 -5.38 -9.33
N ALA A 476 21.32 -4.89 -8.30
CA ALA A 476 20.79 -5.67 -7.18
C ALA A 476 19.79 -6.72 -7.67
N SER A 477 18.79 -6.34 -8.49
CA SER A 477 17.84 -7.24 -9.15
C SER A 477 18.56 -8.38 -9.89
N SER A 478 19.55 -8.03 -10.72
CA SER A 478 20.33 -9.01 -11.50
C SER A 478 21.16 -9.94 -10.60
N THR A 479 21.70 -9.43 -9.50
CA THR A 479 22.49 -10.21 -8.53
C THR A 479 21.60 -11.16 -7.74
N VAL A 480 20.45 -10.69 -7.26
CA VAL A 480 19.44 -11.48 -6.52
C VAL A 480 18.89 -12.60 -7.41
N ALA A 481 18.50 -12.30 -8.65
CA ALA A 481 18.08 -13.31 -9.62
C ALA A 481 19.17 -14.35 -9.94
N GLY A 482 20.45 -14.00 -9.78
CA GLY A 482 21.58 -14.91 -9.93
C GLY A 482 21.88 -15.77 -8.68
N VAL A 483 21.25 -15.49 -7.53
CA VAL A 483 21.41 -16.32 -6.33
C VAL A 483 20.62 -17.61 -6.49
N HIS A 484 21.34 -18.73 -6.52
CA HIS A 484 20.75 -20.05 -6.70
C HIS A 484 21.22 -21.00 -5.61
N VAL A 485 20.29 -21.47 -4.79
CA VAL A 485 20.48 -22.58 -3.86
C VAL A 485 19.54 -23.70 -4.27
N THR A 486 20.08 -24.90 -4.44
CA THR A 486 19.31 -26.09 -4.81
C THR A 486 19.06 -26.97 -3.60
N GLY A 487 18.09 -27.87 -3.69
CA GLY A 487 17.90 -28.89 -2.65
C GLY A 487 19.16 -29.75 -2.43
N LEU A 488 19.99 -29.95 -3.47
CA LEU A 488 21.23 -30.72 -3.36
C LEU A 488 22.30 -30.02 -2.51
N ASP A 489 22.34 -28.68 -2.51
CA ASP A 489 23.27 -27.92 -1.68
C ASP A 489 22.98 -28.05 -0.18
N LEU A 490 21.76 -28.46 0.17
CA LEU A 490 21.30 -28.77 1.53
C LEU A 490 21.36 -30.29 1.86
N GLY A 491 21.88 -31.13 0.96
CA GLY A 491 21.88 -32.59 1.13
C GLY A 491 20.56 -33.26 0.70
N GLN A 492 20.39 -34.55 0.97
CA GLN A 492 19.29 -35.35 0.41
C GLN A 492 18.24 -35.76 1.46
N VAL A 493 17.43 -34.80 1.92
CA VAL A 493 16.19 -35.04 2.69
C VAL A 493 14.99 -34.28 2.10
N PRO A 494 13.73 -34.68 2.36
CA PRO A 494 12.56 -34.08 1.70
C PRO A 494 12.43 -32.56 1.86
N GLY A 495 12.77 -32.02 3.05
CA GLY A 495 12.69 -30.59 3.36
C GLY A 495 13.63 -29.71 2.52
N CYS A 496 14.72 -30.25 1.97
CA CYS A 496 15.68 -29.50 1.15
C CYS A 496 15.04 -28.90 -0.10
N ALA A 497 14.20 -29.68 -0.79
CA ALA A 497 13.51 -29.21 -1.99
C ALA A 497 12.48 -28.12 -1.67
N LYS A 498 11.75 -28.26 -0.54
CA LYS A 498 10.75 -27.26 -0.12
C LYS A 498 11.42 -25.93 0.23
N LEU A 499 12.49 -25.94 1.05
CA LEU A 499 13.20 -24.72 1.39
C LEU A 499 13.85 -24.05 0.17
N ALA A 500 14.51 -24.82 -0.69
CA ALA A 500 15.11 -24.29 -1.92
C ALA A 500 14.07 -23.71 -2.89
N SER A 501 12.82 -24.16 -2.83
CA SER A 501 11.70 -23.58 -3.60
C SER A 501 11.20 -22.27 -2.98
N ALA A 502 10.97 -22.24 -1.66
CA ALA A 502 10.52 -21.05 -0.94
C ALA A 502 11.54 -19.89 -1.05
N ILE A 503 12.83 -20.20 -0.89
CA ILE A 503 13.90 -19.21 -1.08
C ILE A 503 13.90 -18.68 -2.52
N ARG A 504 13.80 -19.55 -3.54
CA ARG A 504 13.72 -19.10 -4.93
C ARG A 504 12.53 -18.17 -5.15
N GLN A 505 11.34 -18.55 -4.70
CA GLN A 505 10.12 -17.77 -4.86
C GLN A 505 10.25 -16.36 -4.24
N LEU A 506 10.79 -16.25 -3.02
CA LEU A 506 11.02 -14.95 -2.40
C LEU A 506 12.10 -14.11 -3.14
N LEU A 507 13.16 -14.75 -3.63
CA LEU A 507 14.23 -14.06 -4.37
C LEU A 507 13.77 -13.63 -5.76
N ASP A 508 12.93 -14.41 -6.45
CA ASP A 508 12.33 -14.05 -7.75
C ASP A 508 11.42 -12.82 -7.58
N VAL A 509 10.53 -12.84 -6.57
CA VAL A 509 9.66 -11.69 -6.21
C VAL A 509 10.49 -10.44 -5.88
N SER A 510 11.55 -10.58 -5.08
CA SER A 510 12.43 -9.44 -4.76
C SER A 510 13.24 -8.95 -5.96
N ALA A 511 13.72 -9.85 -6.84
CA ALA A 511 14.42 -9.47 -8.05
C ALA A 511 13.52 -8.68 -9.00
N ASP A 512 12.27 -9.09 -9.18
CA ASP A 512 11.29 -8.40 -10.00
C ASP A 512 10.87 -7.05 -9.38
N SER A 513 10.62 -7.02 -8.07
CA SER A 513 10.33 -5.78 -7.33
C SER A 513 11.49 -4.76 -7.41
N LEU A 514 12.74 -5.21 -7.27
CA LEU A 514 13.94 -4.36 -7.47
C LEU A 514 14.07 -3.84 -8.91
N ARG A 515 13.63 -4.60 -9.91
CA ARG A 515 13.62 -4.18 -11.31
C ARG A 515 12.58 -3.10 -11.57
N SER A 516 11.36 -3.30 -11.06
CA SER A 516 10.29 -2.30 -11.11
C SER A 516 10.66 -1.04 -10.35
N GLY A 517 11.27 -1.16 -9.17
CA GLY A 517 11.80 -0.03 -8.40
C GLY A 517 12.90 0.73 -9.14
N SER A 518 13.83 0.02 -9.80
CA SER A 518 14.84 0.64 -10.68
C SER A 518 14.20 1.45 -11.81
N GLN A 519 13.19 0.89 -12.49
CA GLN A 519 12.45 1.58 -13.54
C GLN A 519 11.68 2.79 -13.00
N ALA A 520 11.07 2.69 -11.82
CA ALA A 520 10.33 3.78 -11.20
C ALA A 520 11.26 4.94 -10.79
N VAL A 521 12.43 4.67 -10.20
CA VAL A 521 13.45 5.71 -9.91
C VAL A 521 13.95 6.33 -11.22
N GLY A 522 14.17 5.54 -12.27
CA GLY A 522 14.57 6.03 -13.59
C GLY A 522 13.52 6.95 -14.23
N LEU A 523 12.24 6.57 -14.20
CA LEU A 523 11.13 7.40 -14.68
C LEU A 523 11.00 8.70 -13.88
N THR A 524 11.21 8.66 -12.56
CA THR A 524 11.26 9.88 -11.74
C THR A 524 12.43 10.79 -12.16
N SER A 525 13.62 10.24 -12.45
CA SER A 525 14.76 11.00 -12.99
C SER A 525 14.43 11.64 -14.35
N ASP A 526 13.91 10.84 -15.29
CA ASP A 526 13.54 11.30 -16.63
C ASP A 526 12.47 12.41 -16.59
N ASN A 527 11.47 12.28 -15.71
CA ASN A 527 10.41 13.29 -15.53
C ASN A 527 10.95 14.61 -14.97
N LEU A 528 11.87 14.57 -13.99
CA LEU A 528 12.55 15.78 -13.50
C LEU A 528 13.37 16.47 -14.60
N MET A 529 14.10 15.69 -15.39
CA MET A 529 14.90 16.18 -16.50
C MET A 529 14.04 16.75 -17.65
N ALA A 530 12.86 16.18 -17.89
CA ALA A 530 11.88 16.70 -18.83
C ALA A 530 11.27 18.03 -18.33
N ALA A 531 10.77 18.06 -17.09
CA ALA A 531 10.22 19.25 -16.46
C ALA A 531 11.23 20.41 -16.49
N ALA A 532 12.48 20.18 -16.10
CA ALA A 532 13.53 21.20 -16.16
C ALA A 532 13.70 21.83 -17.56
N ARG A 533 13.67 21.01 -18.62
CA ARG A 533 13.82 21.47 -20.01
C ARG A 533 12.61 22.26 -20.50
N ASP A 534 11.41 21.89 -20.07
CA ASP A 534 10.18 22.57 -20.47
C ASP A 534 9.99 23.89 -19.71
N TYR A 535 10.45 23.99 -18.45
CA TYR A 535 10.60 25.28 -17.77
C TYR A 535 11.63 26.19 -18.46
N GLU A 536 12.83 25.70 -18.77
CA GLU A 536 13.84 26.50 -19.50
C GLU A 536 13.35 26.98 -20.88
N ARG A 537 12.53 26.17 -21.55
CA ARG A 537 11.85 26.58 -22.80
C ARG A 537 10.80 27.65 -22.55
N SER A 538 10.03 27.53 -21.47
CA SER A 538 8.97 28.49 -21.12
C SER A 538 9.58 29.84 -20.72
N ASP A 539 10.58 29.84 -19.83
CA ASP A 539 11.33 31.04 -19.42
C ASP A 539 11.97 31.73 -20.63
N SER A 540 12.63 30.99 -21.52
CA SER A 540 13.26 31.59 -22.71
C SER A 540 12.25 32.11 -23.76
N LEU A 541 11.04 31.56 -23.81
CA LEU A 541 9.94 32.11 -24.62
C LEU A 541 9.35 33.38 -23.99
N VAL A 542 9.21 33.41 -22.66
CA VAL A 542 8.73 34.57 -21.90
C VAL A 542 9.73 35.73 -21.98
N ASP A 543 11.03 35.48 -21.72
CA ASP A 543 12.10 36.45 -21.92
C ASP A 543 12.20 36.92 -23.38
N GLY A 544 11.94 36.03 -24.35
CA GLY A 544 11.84 36.41 -25.77
C GLY A 544 10.66 37.35 -26.06
N LEU A 545 9.52 37.15 -25.41
CA LEU A 545 8.34 38.01 -25.54
C LEU A 545 8.56 39.37 -24.88
N PHE A 546 9.15 39.42 -23.68
CA PHE A 546 9.42 40.67 -22.98
C PHE A 546 10.62 41.43 -23.57
N GLY A 547 11.63 40.73 -24.07
CA GLY A 547 12.75 41.31 -24.81
C GLY A 547 12.35 41.94 -26.15
N THR A 548 11.25 41.49 -26.76
CA THR A 548 10.66 42.12 -27.96
C THR A 548 9.66 43.24 -27.63
N LEU A 549 9.28 43.41 -26.37
CA LEU A 549 8.38 44.45 -25.87
C LEU A 549 9.08 45.64 -25.18
N ASN A 550 10.41 45.72 -25.24
CA ASN A 550 11.18 46.84 -24.68
C ASN A 550 11.80 47.75 -25.77
N PRO A 551 11.04 48.68 -26.38
CA PRO A 551 11.52 49.56 -27.44
C PRO A 551 12.27 50.80 -26.88
N PHE A 552 13.36 50.58 -26.15
CA PHE A 552 14.28 51.63 -25.69
C PHE A 552 15.76 51.23 -25.80
N ASP A 553 16.18 50.95 -27.03
CA ASP A 553 17.54 51.24 -27.56
C ASP A 553 17.42 51.58 -29.07
#